data_AF-X1SY89-F1
#
_entry.id   AF-X1SY89-F1
#
_cell.length_a   1.000
_cell.length_b   1.000
_cell.length_c   1.000
_cell.angle_alpha   90.00
_cell.angle_beta   90.00
_cell.angle_gamma   90.00
#
_symmetry.space_group_name_H-M   'P 1'
#
loop_
_entity.id
_entity.type
_entity.pdbx_description
1 polymer ?
#
loop_
_entity_poly.entity_id
_entity_poly.type
_entity_poly.pdbx_seq_one_letter_code
_entity_poly.pdbx_strand_id
1 'polypeptide(L)'
;EVVLEKLNTNLESTVRELRRANKELQEFAYITAHDLKTPLRGIGTLADWLSTDYADKFDEQGQKHVKLLAERAKRADKLVDSILQYSSAGRLREEQEQVDLNTVLPEIICEIDPPENIEITVENKLPVLTCGKSHIRQVFQNLLSNAVKHM
;
A
#
# COMPACT_ATOMS: atom_id res chain seq x y z
N GLU A 1 -24.11 -25.84 -32.46
CA GLU A 1 -24.09 -24.36 -32.32
C GLU A 1 -24.90 -23.84 -31.14
N VAL A 2 -26.19 -24.13 -31.01
CA VAL A 2 -27.07 -23.57 -29.94
C VAL A 2 -26.58 -23.81 -28.50
N VAL A 3 -25.94 -24.95 -28.23
CA VAL A 3 -25.38 -25.27 -26.89
C VAL A 3 -24.15 -24.43 -26.58
N LEU A 4 -23.28 -24.20 -27.58
CA LEU A 4 -22.10 -23.35 -27.46
C LEU A 4 -22.51 -21.89 -27.25
N GLU A 5 -23.53 -21.45 -27.96
CA GLU A 5 -24.06 -20.09 -27.87
C GLU A 5 -24.67 -19.81 -26.49
N LYS A 6 -25.47 -20.76 -25.95
CA LYS A 6 -25.99 -20.71 -24.57
C LYS A 6 -24.90 -20.74 -23.51
N LEU A 7 -23.87 -21.58 -23.70
CA LEU A 7 -22.73 -21.66 -22.77
C LEU A 7 -21.95 -20.34 -22.76
N ASN A 8 -21.77 -19.71 -23.93
CA ASN A 8 -21.11 -18.42 -24.05
C ASN A 8 -21.93 -17.29 -23.41
N THR A 9 -23.25 -17.25 -23.62
CA THR A 9 -24.10 -16.23 -22.95
C THR A 9 -24.11 -16.38 -21.44
N ASN A 10 -24.11 -17.61 -20.93
CA ASN A 10 -24.04 -17.88 -19.50
C ASN A 10 -22.69 -17.44 -18.92
N LEU A 11 -21.58 -17.82 -19.59
CA LEU A 11 -20.23 -17.40 -19.22
C LEU A 11 -20.11 -15.87 -19.17
N GLU A 12 -20.61 -15.17 -20.18
CA GLU A 12 -20.62 -13.71 -20.20
C GLU A 12 -21.43 -13.10 -19.04
N SER A 13 -22.57 -13.72 -18.69
CA SER A 13 -23.38 -13.29 -17.54
C SER A 13 -22.63 -13.46 -16.22
N THR A 14 -22.05 -14.65 -16.01
CA THR A 14 -21.24 -14.93 -14.82
C THR A 14 -20.04 -13.98 -14.71
N VAL A 15 -19.35 -13.71 -15.83
CA VAL A 15 -18.24 -12.75 -15.85
C VAL A 15 -18.69 -11.33 -15.50
N ARG A 16 -19.87 -10.89 -15.98
CA ARG A 16 -20.44 -9.58 -15.63
C ARG A 16 -20.78 -9.49 -14.15
N GLU A 17 -21.43 -10.50 -13.60
CA GLU A 17 -21.77 -10.57 -12.17
C GLU A 17 -20.51 -10.58 -11.30
N LEU A 18 -19.50 -11.37 -11.66
CA LEU A 18 -18.22 -11.42 -10.97
C LEU A 18 -17.53 -10.05 -10.96
N ARG A 19 -17.53 -9.34 -12.10
CA ARG A 19 -16.95 -7.99 -12.21
C ARG A 19 -17.70 -6.96 -11.38
N ARG A 20 -19.02 -7.11 -11.25
CA ARG A 20 -19.87 -6.24 -10.42
C ARG A 20 -19.61 -6.48 -8.94
N ALA A 21 -19.68 -7.73 -8.49
CA ALA A 21 -19.42 -8.10 -7.10
C ALA A 21 -18.01 -7.68 -6.65
N ASN A 22 -17.01 -7.86 -7.51
CA ASN A 22 -15.64 -7.43 -7.21
C ASN A 22 -15.53 -5.89 -7.09
N LYS A 23 -16.29 -5.13 -7.90
CA LYS A 23 -16.35 -3.66 -7.78
C LYS A 23 -16.98 -3.22 -6.46
N GLU A 24 -18.12 -3.83 -6.10
CA GLU A 24 -18.84 -3.52 -4.87
C GLU A 24 -17.98 -3.84 -3.63
N LEU A 25 -17.25 -4.96 -3.63
CA LEU A 25 -16.32 -5.33 -2.55
C LEU A 25 -15.17 -4.31 -2.38
N GLN A 26 -14.68 -3.76 -3.50
CA GLN A 26 -13.61 -2.75 -3.49
C GLN A 26 -14.10 -1.39 -3.01
N GLU A 27 -15.28 -0.96 -3.45
CA GLU A 27 -15.91 0.28 -2.96
C GLU A 27 -16.14 0.19 -1.45
N PHE A 28 -16.62 -0.96 -0.97
CA PHE A 28 -16.75 -1.23 0.45
C PHE A 28 -15.40 -1.16 1.19
N ALA A 29 -14.36 -1.80 0.66
CA ALA A 29 -13.01 -1.77 1.25
C ALA A 29 -12.44 -0.34 1.29
N TYR A 30 -12.66 0.46 0.25
CA TYR A 30 -12.22 1.85 0.18
C TYR A 30 -12.91 2.73 1.23
N ILE A 31 -14.24 2.67 1.31
CA ILE A 31 -15.03 3.44 2.29
C ILE A 31 -14.61 3.04 3.71
N THR A 32 -14.54 1.73 4.00
CA THR A 32 -14.15 1.23 5.32
C THR A 32 -12.73 1.67 5.69
N ALA A 33 -11.77 1.60 4.75
CA ALA A 33 -10.41 2.05 5.00
C ALA A 33 -10.34 3.55 5.29
N HIS A 34 -11.07 4.36 4.53
CA HIS A 34 -11.15 5.80 4.77
C HIS A 34 -11.72 6.13 6.16
N ASP A 35 -12.81 5.45 6.54
CA ASP A 35 -13.49 5.63 7.82
C ASP A 35 -12.61 5.19 9.00
N LEU A 36 -11.73 4.20 8.81
CA LEU A 36 -10.77 3.76 9.83
C LEU A 36 -9.53 4.67 9.94
N LYS A 37 -9.08 5.28 8.85
CA LYS A 37 -7.91 6.18 8.87
C LYS A 37 -8.14 7.43 9.72
N THR A 38 -9.32 8.02 9.63
CA THR A 38 -9.67 9.25 10.36
C THR A 38 -9.49 9.10 11.89
N PRO A 39 -10.10 8.11 12.55
CA PRO A 39 -9.89 7.89 13.99
C PRO A 39 -8.47 7.45 14.33
N LEU A 40 -7.80 6.65 13.49
CA LEU A 40 -6.41 6.24 13.74
C LEU A 40 -5.43 7.41 13.71
N ARG A 41 -5.61 8.32 12.75
CA ARG A 41 -4.85 9.58 12.69
C ARG A 41 -5.13 10.43 13.92
N GLY A 42 -6.40 10.55 14.33
CA GLY A 42 -6.77 11.26 15.56
C GLY A 42 -6.08 10.69 16.81
N ILE A 43 -6.07 9.36 16.97
CA ILE A 43 -5.37 8.69 18.07
C ILE A 43 -3.86 8.98 18.01
N GLY A 44 -3.26 8.92 16.81
CA GLY A 44 -1.85 9.25 16.60
C GLY A 44 -1.53 10.69 17.01
N THR A 45 -2.31 11.67 16.54
CA THR A 45 -2.12 13.09 16.88
C THR A 45 -2.26 13.34 18.38
N LEU A 46 -3.26 12.74 19.04
CA LEU A 46 -3.43 12.86 20.48
C LEU A 46 -2.25 12.24 21.24
N ALA A 47 -1.76 11.08 20.79
CA ALA A 47 -0.59 10.44 21.39
C ALA A 47 0.67 11.28 21.21
N ASP A 48 0.85 11.90 20.04
CA ASP A 48 1.96 12.82 19.77
C ASP A 48 1.89 14.03 20.71
N TRP A 49 0.73 14.69 20.85
CA TRP A 49 0.55 15.81 21.80
C TRP A 49 0.83 15.41 23.25
N LEU A 50 0.38 14.22 23.68
CA LEU A 50 0.71 13.71 25.01
C LEU A 50 2.21 13.49 25.19
N SER A 51 2.90 13.06 24.14
CA SER A 51 4.34 12.79 24.16
C SER A 51 5.21 14.06 24.12
N THR A 52 4.71 15.15 23.54
CA THR A 52 5.44 16.42 23.41
C THR A 52 5.07 17.41 24.51
N ASP A 53 3.77 17.66 24.69
CA ASP A 53 3.27 18.79 25.47
C ASP A 53 3.07 18.44 26.95
N TYR A 54 2.98 17.14 27.25
CA TYR A 54 2.75 16.61 28.59
C TYR A 54 3.84 15.62 29.04
N ALA A 55 4.99 15.58 28.36
CA ALA A 55 6.08 14.65 28.66
C ALA A 55 6.52 14.72 30.13
N ASP A 56 6.57 15.92 30.70
CA ASP A 56 6.97 16.23 32.08
C ASP A 56 5.91 15.83 33.12
N LYS A 57 4.68 15.54 32.69
CA LYS A 57 3.58 15.07 33.55
C LYS A 57 3.55 13.56 33.73
N PHE A 58 4.33 12.84 32.94
CA PHE A 58 4.43 11.39 33.01
C PHE A 58 5.74 10.96 33.68
N ASP A 59 5.67 9.91 34.47
CA ASP A 59 6.86 9.17 34.87
C ASP A 59 7.44 8.39 33.68
N GLU A 60 8.59 7.74 33.86
CA GLU A 60 9.27 7.00 32.79
C GLU A 60 8.37 5.92 32.17
N GLN A 61 7.50 5.31 32.98
CA GLN A 61 6.57 4.29 32.53
C GLN A 61 5.44 4.88 31.68
N GLY A 62 4.86 6.00 32.11
CA GLY A 62 3.84 6.73 31.36
C GLY A 62 4.36 7.19 29.99
N GLN A 63 5.59 7.72 29.93
CA GLN A 63 6.21 8.11 28.66
C GLN A 63 6.37 6.92 27.70
N LYS A 64 6.77 5.75 28.21
CA LYS A 64 6.85 4.50 27.42
C LYS A 64 5.48 4.06 26.91
N HIS A 65 4.42 4.20 27.71
CA HIS A 65 3.06 3.84 27.30
C HIS A 65 2.51 4.77 26.20
N VAL A 66 2.72 6.08 26.31
CA VAL A 66 2.30 7.04 25.28
C VAL A 66 3.04 6.80 23.97
N LYS A 67 4.36 6.57 24.02
CA LYS A 67 5.14 6.21 22.84
C LYS A 67 4.62 4.93 22.18
N LEU A 68 4.33 3.91 22.98
CA LEU A 68 3.77 2.65 22.48
C LEU A 68 2.40 2.88 21.83
N LEU A 69 1.54 3.73 22.40
CA LEU A 69 0.25 4.08 21.81
C LEU A 69 0.40 4.71 20.42
N ALA A 70 1.30 5.68 20.27
CA ALA A 70 1.60 6.33 19.00
C ALA A 70 2.10 5.31 17.94
N GLU A 71 3.02 4.43 18.33
CA GLU A 71 3.53 3.37 17.45
C GLU A 71 2.43 2.40 17.00
N ARG A 72 1.49 2.05 17.89
CA ARG A 72 0.36 1.15 17.57
C ARG A 72 -0.62 1.81 16.62
N ALA A 73 -0.94 3.10 16.82
CA ALA A 73 -1.81 3.86 15.92
C ALA A 73 -1.20 3.95 14.52
N LYS A 74 0.09 4.29 14.42
CA LYS A 74 0.84 4.33 13.16
C LYS A 74 0.90 2.97 12.46
N ARG A 75 1.03 1.88 13.22
CA ARG A 75 1.02 0.53 12.65
C ARG A 75 -0.36 0.14 12.12
N ALA A 76 -1.43 0.50 12.82
CA ALA A 76 -2.79 0.24 12.36
C ALA A 76 -3.10 1.01 11.07
N ASP A 77 -2.66 2.27 10.96
CA ASP A 77 -2.81 3.09 9.75
C ASP A 77 -2.13 2.41 8.53
N LYS A 78 -0.88 1.95 8.71
CA LYS A 78 -0.15 1.18 7.69
C LYS A 78 -0.83 -0.14 7.30
N LEU A 79 -1.47 -0.83 8.25
CA LEU A 79 -2.21 -2.06 7.95
C LEU A 79 -3.45 -1.78 7.11
N VAL A 80 -4.18 -0.71 7.41
CA VAL A 80 -5.33 -0.26 6.62
C VAL A 80 -4.89 0.10 5.19
N ASP A 81 -3.77 0.80 5.03
CA ASP A 81 -3.18 1.07 3.71
C ASP A 81 -2.84 -0.20 2.95
N SER A 82 -2.21 -1.17 3.61
CA SER A 82 -1.81 -2.43 2.98
C SER A 82 -3.02 -3.24 2.50
N ILE A 83 -4.10 -3.28 3.29
CA ILE A 83 -5.36 -3.94 2.92
C ILE A 83 -6.00 -3.24 1.72
N LEU A 84 -6.00 -1.90 1.71
CA LEU A 84 -6.56 -1.13 0.60
C LEU A 84 -5.79 -1.34 -0.70
N GLN A 85 -4.45 -1.33 -0.64
CA GLN A 85 -3.58 -1.64 -1.78
C GLN A 85 -3.84 -3.05 -2.32
N TYR A 86 -3.95 -4.04 -1.44
CA TYR A 86 -4.24 -5.42 -1.84
C TYR A 86 -5.62 -5.55 -2.49
N SER A 87 -6.65 -4.90 -1.93
CA SER A 87 -8.01 -4.92 -2.46
C SER A 87 -8.11 -4.25 -3.85
N SER A 88 -7.32 -3.20 -4.08
CA SER A 88 -7.34 -2.41 -5.32
C SER A 88 -6.43 -2.95 -6.44
N ALA A 89 -5.47 -3.82 -6.13
CA ALA A 89 -4.52 -4.42 -7.08
C ALA A 89 -5.18 -5.18 -8.25
N GLY A 90 -6.44 -5.60 -8.11
CA GLY A 90 -7.18 -6.31 -9.15
C GLY A 90 -7.79 -5.44 -10.25
N ARG A 91 -7.81 -4.09 -10.13
CA ARG A 91 -8.64 -3.24 -11.00
C ARG A 91 -8.00 -2.02 -11.65
N LEU A 92 -6.78 -1.62 -11.31
CA LEU A 92 -6.13 -0.65 -12.18
C LEU A 92 -5.66 -1.40 -13.44
N ARG A 93 -6.55 -1.50 -14.44
CA ARG A 93 -6.10 -1.28 -15.82
C ARG A 93 -5.59 0.16 -15.86
N GLU A 94 -4.43 0.39 -15.26
CA GLU A 94 -3.61 1.50 -15.70
C GLU A 94 -3.44 1.32 -17.20
N GLU A 95 -3.54 2.42 -17.94
CA GLU A 95 -3.08 2.41 -19.32
C GLU A 95 -1.66 1.87 -19.29
N GLN A 96 -1.42 0.80 -20.06
CA GLN A 96 -0.08 0.29 -20.19
C GLN A 96 0.72 1.36 -20.91
N GLU A 97 1.67 1.94 -20.21
CA GLU A 97 2.59 2.90 -20.75
C GLU A 97 4.00 2.30 -20.82
N GLN A 98 4.86 2.93 -21.62
CA GLN A 98 6.28 2.57 -21.61
C GLN A 98 6.92 3.16 -20.36
N VAL A 99 7.30 2.30 -19.43
CA VAL A 99 7.93 2.67 -18.16
C VAL A 99 9.42 2.37 -18.24
N ASP A 100 10.25 3.41 -18.22
CA ASP A 100 11.71 3.26 -18.13
C ASP A 100 12.13 3.04 -16.68
N LEU A 101 12.52 1.81 -16.35
CA LEU A 101 12.95 1.45 -15.01
C LEU A 101 14.21 2.18 -14.54
N ASN A 102 15.05 2.70 -15.46
CA ASN A 102 16.20 3.52 -15.08
C ASN A 102 15.79 4.86 -14.46
N THR A 103 14.55 5.31 -14.68
CA THR A 103 13.99 6.52 -14.06
C THR A 103 13.25 6.21 -12.77
N VAL A 104 12.48 5.12 -12.76
CA VAL A 104 11.60 4.75 -11.65
C VAL A 104 12.37 4.22 -10.44
N LEU A 105 13.41 3.38 -10.64
CA LEU A 105 14.14 2.80 -9.51
C LEU A 105 14.87 3.86 -8.65
N PRO A 106 15.57 4.84 -9.23
CA PRO A 106 16.20 5.91 -8.45
C PRO A 106 15.21 6.70 -7.58
N GLU A 107 14.01 6.99 -8.11
CA GLU A 107 12.96 7.66 -7.33
C GLU A 107 12.54 6.80 -6.12
N ILE A 108 12.34 5.50 -6.32
CA ILE A 108 11.96 4.56 -5.25
C ILE A 108 13.09 4.44 -4.21
N ILE A 109 14.35 4.32 -4.65
CA ILE A 109 15.50 4.21 -3.74
C ILE A 109 15.61 5.48 -2.89
N CYS A 110 15.42 6.65 -3.50
CA CYS A 110 15.42 7.93 -2.78
C CYS A 110 14.28 8.02 -1.76
N GLU A 111 13.09 7.48 -2.06
CA GLU A 111 11.96 7.46 -1.11
C GLU A 111 12.14 6.47 0.03
N ILE A 112 12.81 5.34 -0.24
CA ILE A 112 13.10 4.33 0.78
C ILE A 112 14.12 4.87 1.78
N ASP A 113 15.04 5.73 1.34
CA ASP A 113 16.10 6.33 2.14
C ASP A 113 16.86 5.26 2.96
N PRO A 114 17.57 4.34 2.28
CA PRO A 114 18.22 3.23 2.95
C PRO A 114 19.27 3.73 3.96
N PRO A 115 19.36 3.11 5.15
CA PRO A 115 20.34 3.49 6.16
C PRO A 115 21.77 3.25 5.66
N GLU A 116 22.75 3.96 6.24
CA GLU A 116 24.16 3.99 5.77
C GLU A 116 24.83 2.61 5.68
N ASN A 117 24.32 1.60 6.39
CA ASN A 117 24.82 0.23 6.36
C ASN A 117 24.27 -0.62 5.20
N ILE A 118 23.40 -0.06 4.35
CA ILE A 118 22.78 -0.77 3.23
C ILE A 118 23.13 -0.06 1.92
N GLU A 119 23.82 -0.78 1.04
CA GLU A 119 24.17 -0.31 -0.30
C GLU A 119 23.24 -0.96 -1.33
N ILE A 120 22.62 -0.14 -2.18
CA ILE A 120 21.78 -0.59 -3.30
C ILE A 120 22.51 -0.27 -4.61
N THR A 121 22.94 -1.32 -5.32
CA THR A 121 23.66 -1.18 -6.59
C THR A 121 22.79 -1.64 -7.77
N VAL A 122 22.75 -0.84 -8.85
CA VAL A 122 22.12 -1.21 -10.12
C VAL A 122 23.23 -1.45 -11.15
N GLU A 123 23.57 -2.73 -11.39
CA GLU A 123 24.74 -3.10 -12.20
C GLU A 123 24.56 -2.87 -13.71
N ASN A 124 23.34 -2.99 -14.23
CA ASN A 124 23.05 -2.97 -15.66
C ASN A 124 21.95 -1.96 -15.99
N LYS A 125 21.92 -1.51 -17.25
CA LYS A 125 20.81 -0.70 -17.75
C LYS A 125 19.51 -1.51 -17.68
N LEU A 126 18.52 -0.95 -17.02
CA LEU A 126 17.23 -1.61 -16.82
C LEU A 126 16.36 -1.51 -18.08
N PRO A 127 15.47 -2.49 -18.33
CA PRO A 127 14.61 -2.47 -19.50
C PRO A 127 13.50 -1.42 -19.38
N VAL A 128 12.96 -1.02 -20.53
CA VAL A 128 11.68 -0.32 -20.62
C VAL A 128 10.57 -1.36 -20.69
N LEU A 129 9.60 -1.29 -19.79
CA LEU A 129 8.49 -2.24 -19.71
C LEU A 129 7.18 -1.59 -20.15
N THR A 130 6.34 -2.34 -20.86
CA THR A 130 4.96 -1.93 -21.15
C THR A 130 4.06 -2.41 -20.02
N CYS A 131 3.81 -1.55 -19.03
CA CYS A 131 3.04 -1.90 -17.85
C CYS A 131 2.41 -0.66 -17.20
N GLY A 132 1.57 -0.87 -16.19
CA GLY A 132 1.12 0.23 -15.34
C GLY A 132 2.25 0.71 -14.43
N LYS A 133 2.57 2.02 -14.48
CA LYS A 133 3.68 2.61 -13.72
C LYS A 133 3.50 2.47 -12.20
N SER A 134 2.30 2.64 -11.65
CA SER A 134 2.13 2.46 -10.20
C SER A 134 2.32 1.01 -9.76
N HIS A 135 1.94 0.03 -10.59
CA HIS A 135 2.11 -1.38 -10.25
C HIS A 135 3.58 -1.78 -10.18
N ILE A 136 4.36 -1.46 -11.22
CA ILE A 136 5.77 -1.83 -11.23
C ILE A 136 6.54 -1.09 -10.13
N ARG A 137 6.16 0.17 -9.86
CA ARG A 137 6.69 0.94 -8.74
C ARG A 137 6.39 0.28 -7.40
N GLN A 138 5.14 -0.13 -7.17
CA GLN A 138 4.73 -0.81 -5.94
C GLN A 138 5.50 -2.12 -5.74
N VAL A 139 5.73 -2.90 -6.79
CA VAL A 139 6.52 -4.14 -6.73
C VAL A 139 7.93 -3.85 -6.23
N PHE A 140 8.64 -2.91 -6.87
CA PHE A 140 10.01 -2.57 -6.46
C PHE A 140 10.05 -1.96 -5.06
N GLN A 141 9.11 -1.07 -4.72
CA GLN A 141 9.04 -0.47 -3.39
C GLN A 141 8.84 -1.53 -2.30
N ASN A 142 7.95 -2.50 -2.53
CA ASN A 142 7.71 -3.58 -1.58
C ASN A 142 8.93 -4.48 -1.41
N LEU A 143 9.60 -4.85 -2.51
CA LEU A 143 10.78 -5.71 -2.47
C LEU A 143 11.95 -5.03 -1.77
N LEU A 144 12.26 -3.79 -2.17
CA LEU A 144 13.38 -3.03 -1.61
C LEU A 144 13.11 -2.62 -0.15
N SER A 145 11.90 -2.17 0.19
CA SER A 145 11.55 -1.83 1.58
C SER A 145 11.63 -3.05 2.49
N ASN A 146 11.18 -4.22 2.03
CA ASN A 146 11.36 -5.46 2.78
C ASN A 146 12.83 -5.84 2.94
N ALA A 147 13.64 -5.71 1.88
CA ALA A 147 15.07 -5.98 1.95
C ALA A 147 15.76 -5.06 2.97
N VAL A 148 15.49 -3.75 2.93
CA VAL A 148 16.04 -2.77 3.87
C VAL A 148 15.60 -3.04 5.31
N LYS A 149 14.35 -3.43 5.52
CA LYS A 149 13.79 -3.66 6.87
C LYS A 149 14.31 -4.95 7.52
N HIS A 150 14.71 -5.94 6.72
CA HIS A 150 15.03 -7.29 7.19
C HIS A 150 16.51 -7.69 7.03
N MET A 151 17.35 -6.79 6.52
CA MET A 151 18.82 -6.91 6.58
C MET A 151 19.39 -6.43 7.90
#